data_AF-A0AB37HCH0-F1
#
_entry.id   AF-A0AB37HCH0-F1
#
_cell.length_a   1.000
_cell.length_b   1.000
_cell.length_c   1.000
_cell.angle_alpha   90.00
_cell.angle_beta   90.00
_cell.angle_gamma   90.00
#
_symmetry.space_group_name_H-M   'P 1'
#
loop_
_entity.id
_entity.type
_entity.pdbx_description
1 polymer ?
#
loop_
_entity_poly.entity_id
_entity_poly.type
_entity_poly.pdbx_seq_one_letter_code
_entity_poly.pdbx_strand_id
1 'polypeptide(L)'
;MTEKNVFQAEKFEPITELEFKDAKLKAKCTFFFDIHAQKYAKKDENGNETSGYHEILQGILNRKTISIVHFWDCALAHVKNRPSIQEIQDVIQDVIDKEGTTLGLLQGAVQELGESGFFKEEFKMFWFQFNQAPKLVKEEDKEEAKNALPFMKETYRTLTGKEPY
;
A
#
# COMPACT_ATOMS: atom_id res chain seq x y z
N MET A 1 30.07 0.40 -11.04
CA MET A 1 28.94 1.21 -11.54
C MET A 1 27.77 0.87 -10.63
N THR A 2 27.42 1.75 -9.71
CA THR A 2 26.17 1.66 -8.95
C THR A 2 25.05 1.79 -9.99
N GLU A 3 24.28 0.73 -10.19
CA GLU A 3 23.05 0.80 -10.98
C GLU A 3 22.26 2.00 -10.47
N LYS A 4 21.99 2.97 -11.35
CA LYS A 4 21.09 4.07 -11.02
C LYS A 4 19.75 3.41 -10.74
N ASN A 5 19.43 3.30 -9.46
CA ASN A 5 18.11 2.93 -9.01
C ASN A 5 17.13 3.90 -9.67
N VAL A 6 16.24 3.38 -10.53
CA VAL A 6 15.25 4.16 -11.27
C VAL A 6 14.30 4.94 -10.37
N PHE A 7 14.36 4.72 -9.05
CA PHE A 7 13.52 5.34 -8.04
C PHE A 7 14.21 6.43 -7.19
N GLN A 8 15.52 6.68 -7.36
CA GLN A 8 16.31 7.51 -6.43
C GLN A 8 16.23 9.04 -6.66
N ALA A 9 15.50 9.52 -7.67
CA ALA A 9 15.62 10.92 -8.14
C ALA A 9 14.44 11.85 -7.82
N GLU A 10 13.32 11.35 -7.31
CA GLU A 10 12.12 12.17 -7.10
C GLU A 10 12.04 12.65 -5.65
N LYS A 11 11.94 13.97 -5.45
CA LYS A 11 11.53 14.54 -4.15
C LYS A 11 10.02 14.48 -4.07
N PHE A 12 9.50 13.78 -3.07
CA PHE A 12 8.06 13.67 -2.80
C PHE A 12 7.84 13.68 -1.29
N GLU A 13 6.63 14.05 -0.88
CA GLU A 13 6.19 14.08 0.51
C GLU A 13 4.95 13.18 0.67
N PRO A 14 4.72 12.62 1.88
CA PRO A 14 3.62 11.70 2.08
C PRO A 14 2.28 12.42 1.98
N ILE A 15 1.41 11.93 1.09
CA ILE A 15 0.04 12.43 0.94
C ILE A 15 -0.85 11.57 1.84
N THR A 16 -1.18 12.12 3.01
CA THR A 16 -2.07 11.51 4.01
C THR A 16 -3.44 12.20 4.10
N GLU A 17 -3.67 13.23 3.27
CA GLU A 17 -4.93 13.96 3.17
C GLU A 17 -5.30 14.18 1.70
N LEU A 18 -6.58 14.05 1.36
CA LEU A 18 -7.13 14.40 0.04
C LEU A 18 -8.12 15.56 0.16
N GLU A 19 -8.11 16.44 -0.84
CA GLU A 19 -9.02 17.57 -0.95
C GLU A 19 -10.19 17.21 -1.85
N PHE A 20 -11.37 17.06 -1.24
CA PHE A 20 -12.64 16.92 -1.92
C PHE A 20 -13.34 18.27 -1.97
N LYS A 21 -14.33 18.42 -2.86
CA LYS A 21 -15.08 19.66 -3.09
C LYS A 21 -15.51 20.40 -1.81
N ASP A 22 -16.02 19.65 -0.83
CA ASP A 22 -16.58 20.22 0.40
C ASP A 22 -15.79 19.88 1.67
N ALA A 23 -14.69 19.13 1.56
CA ALA A 23 -13.92 18.69 2.72
C ALA A 23 -12.48 18.27 2.39
N LYS A 24 -11.56 18.57 3.30
CA LYS A 24 -10.24 17.92 3.33
C LYS A 24 -10.30 16.73 4.27
N LEU A 25 -10.07 15.53 3.76
CA LEU A 25 -10.21 14.30 4.52
C LEU A 25 -8.86 13.62 4.72
N LYS A 26 -8.59 13.22 5.96
CA LYS A 26 -7.37 12.51 6.34
C LYS A 26 -7.57 11.00 6.26
N ALA A 27 -6.61 10.30 5.68
CA ALA A 27 -6.53 8.84 5.73
C ALA A 27 -6.41 8.38 7.19
N LYS A 28 -7.18 7.36 7.60
CA LYS A 28 -6.97 6.70 8.90
C LYS A 28 -7.13 5.19 8.78
N CYS A 29 -6.06 4.48 9.12
CA CYS A 29 -6.10 3.03 9.25
C CYS A 29 -6.62 2.67 10.65
N THR A 30 -7.94 2.50 10.79
CA THR A 30 -8.63 2.06 12.02
C THR A 30 -9.26 0.69 11.85
N PHE A 31 -9.98 0.17 12.84
CA PHE A 31 -10.80 -1.05 12.67
C PHE A 31 -11.82 -0.95 11.52
N PHE A 32 -12.32 0.25 11.19
CA PHE A 32 -13.18 0.45 10.01
C PHE A 32 -12.45 0.17 8.70
N PHE A 33 -11.13 0.41 8.65
CA PHE A 33 -10.31 0.08 7.49
C PHE A 33 -10.34 -1.43 7.25
N ASP A 34 -10.06 -2.23 8.28
CA ASP A 34 -9.95 -3.69 8.14
C ASP A 34 -11.28 -4.32 7.73
N ILE A 35 -12.37 -3.93 8.40
CA ILE A 35 -13.73 -4.38 8.06
C ILE A 35 -14.05 -4.06 6.60
N HIS A 36 -13.76 -2.84 6.17
CA HIS A 36 -14.06 -2.40 4.81
C HIS A 36 -13.13 -3.05 3.78
N ALA A 37 -11.89 -3.34 4.15
CA ALA A 37 -10.91 -3.96 3.28
C ALA A 37 -11.32 -5.37 2.83
N GLN A 38 -12.12 -6.11 3.62
CA GLN A 38 -12.52 -7.48 3.30
C GLN A 38 -13.18 -7.64 1.92
N LYS A 39 -13.83 -6.60 1.38
CA LYS A 39 -14.37 -6.63 0.02
C LYS A 39 -13.30 -6.72 -1.09
N TYR A 40 -12.05 -6.44 -0.75
CA TYR A 40 -10.87 -6.54 -1.60
C TYR A 40 -10.04 -7.80 -1.32
N ALA A 41 -10.51 -8.68 -0.41
CA ALA A 41 -9.87 -9.97 -0.20
C ALA A 41 -9.89 -10.80 -1.49
N LYS A 42 -8.84 -11.59 -1.69
CA LYS A 42 -8.70 -12.46 -2.86
C LYS A 42 -8.53 -13.90 -2.44
N LYS A 43 -9.14 -14.79 -3.21
CA LYS A 43 -8.94 -16.24 -3.10
C LYS A 43 -8.06 -16.69 -4.25
N ASP A 44 -7.05 -17.48 -3.95
CA ASP A 44 -6.27 -18.17 -4.98
C ASP A 44 -7.02 -19.41 -5.51
N GLU A 45 -6.45 -20.06 -6.52
CA GLU A 45 -7.02 -21.25 -7.16
C GLU A 45 -7.13 -22.46 -6.20
N ASN A 46 -6.37 -22.44 -5.11
CA ASN A 46 -6.37 -23.47 -4.07
C ASN A 46 -7.37 -23.18 -2.94
N GLY A 47 -8.08 -22.04 -3.01
CA GLY A 47 -9.02 -21.59 -1.99
C GLY A 47 -8.37 -20.90 -0.78
N ASN A 48 -7.07 -20.61 -0.81
CA ASN A 48 -6.42 -19.80 0.22
C ASN A 48 -6.86 -18.34 0.07
N GLU A 49 -7.23 -17.72 1.18
CA GLU A 49 -7.71 -16.35 1.22
C GLU A 49 -6.61 -15.40 1.70
N THR A 50 -6.30 -14.41 0.87
CA THR A 50 -5.49 -13.25 1.28
C THR A 50 -6.44 -12.16 1.75
N SER A 51 -6.29 -11.71 3.00
CA SER A 51 -7.16 -10.67 3.56
C SER A 51 -7.06 -9.38 2.75
N GLY A 52 -8.12 -8.59 2.77
CA GLY A 52 -8.15 -7.33 2.05
C GLY A 52 -7.05 -6.36 2.46
N TYR A 53 -6.71 -6.31 3.75
CA TYR A 53 -5.57 -5.55 4.26
C TYR A 53 -4.27 -5.97 3.54
N HIS A 54 -3.98 -7.28 3.50
CA HIS A 54 -2.77 -7.79 2.87
C HIS A 54 -2.75 -7.57 1.36
N GLU A 55 -3.87 -7.71 0.67
CA GLU A 55 -3.95 -7.43 -0.78
C GLU A 55 -3.67 -5.95 -1.09
N ILE A 56 -4.21 -5.03 -0.27
CA ILE A 56 -3.94 -3.60 -0.40
C ILE A 56 -2.47 -3.31 -0.12
N LEU A 57 -1.93 -3.79 1.00
CA LEU A 57 -0.53 -3.56 1.38
C LEU A 57 0.43 -4.08 0.30
N GLN A 58 0.26 -5.32 -0.16
CA GLN A 58 1.08 -5.89 -1.23
C GLN A 58 0.93 -5.10 -2.53
N GLY A 59 -0.27 -4.64 -2.85
CA GLY A 59 -0.51 -3.80 -4.01
C GLY A 59 0.19 -2.44 -3.93
N ILE A 60 0.18 -1.79 -2.77
CA ILE A 60 0.93 -0.55 -2.50
C ILE A 60 2.43 -0.78 -2.64
N LEU A 61 2.98 -1.83 -2.04
CA LEU A 61 4.40 -2.18 -2.15
C LEU A 61 4.81 -2.62 -3.56
N ASN A 62 3.86 -3.11 -4.36
CA ASN A 62 4.03 -3.38 -5.77
C ASN A 62 3.73 -2.17 -6.68
N ARG A 63 3.45 -1.00 -6.10
CA ARG A 63 3.12 0.25 -6.81
C ARG A 63 1.92 0.13 -7.76
N LYS A 64 0.94 -0.71 -7.43
CA LYS A 64 -0.29 -0.87 -8.20
C LYS A 64 -1.21 0.33 -7.97
N THR A 65 -1.46 1.13 -9.00
CA THR A 65 -2.32 2.33 -8.92
C THR A 65 -3.69 2.05 -8.32
N ILE A 66 -4.32 0.93 -8.69
CA ILE A 66 -5.64 0.55 -8.15
C ILE A 66 -5.63 0.35 -6.64
N SER A 67 -4.51 -0.08 -6.06
CA SER A 67 -4.37 -0.26 -4.62
C SER A 67 -4.30 1.06 -3.87
N ILE A 68 -3.93 2.17 -4.52
CA ILE A 68 -4.05 3.53 -3.96
C ILE A 68 -5.52 3.87 -3.76
N VAL A 69 -6.36 3.59 -4.74
CA VAL A 69 -7.82 3.79 -4.65
C VAL A 69 -8.41 2.92 -3.54
N HIS A 70 -8.05 1.63 -3.50
CA HIS A 70 -8.53 0.72 -2.45
C HIS A 70 -8.08 1.15 -1.06
N PHE A 71 -6.84 1.64 -0.92
CA PHE A 71 -6.33 2.19 0.33
C PHE A 71 -7.19 3.38 0.78
N TRP A 72 -7.42 4.37 -0.09
CA TRP A 72 -8.20 5.56 0.26
C TRP A 72 -9.66 5.24 0.56
N ASP A 73 -10.24 4.32 -0.20
CA ASP A 73 -11.58 3.79 0.06
C ASP A 73 -11.68 3.21 1.48
N CYS A 74 -10.73 2.37 1.89
CA CYS A 74 -10.70 1.83 3.25
C CYS A 74 -10.33 2.88 4.33
N ALA A 75 -9.38 3.76 4.04
CA ALA A 75 -8.88 4.76 4.98
C ALA A 75 -9.93 5.83 5.33
N LEU A 76 -10.88 6.07 4.42
CA LEU A 76 -12.01 6.97 4.64
C LEU A 76 -13.27 6.26 5.17
N ALA A 77 -13.22 4.95 5.43
CA ALA A 77 -14.37 4.18 5.94
C ALA A 77 -14.91 4.68 7.29
N HIS A 78 -14.11 5.42 8.04
CA HIS A 78 -14.51 6.04 9.31
C HIS A 78 -15.30 7.36 9.15
N VAL A 79 -15.36 7.93 7.95
CA VAL A 79 -16.01 9.22 7.66
C VAL A 79 -17.52 9.02 7.48
N LYS A 80 -18.33 9.85 8.15
CA LYS A 80 -19.80 9.73 8.12
C LYS A 80 -20.40 10.03 6.75
N ASN A 81 -19.99 11.14 6.14
CA ASN A 81 -20.36 11.54 4.78
C ASN A 81 -19.21 11.16 3.85
N ARG A 82 -19.01 9.85 3.69
CA ARG A 82 -17.88 9.30 2.96
C ARG A 82 -18.04 9.58 1.46
N PRO A 83 -16.97 10.04 0.77
CA PRO A 83 -16.96 10.14 -0.68
C PRO A 83 -17.20 8.77 -1.33
N SER A 84 -17.87 8.76 -2.48
CA SER A 84 -17.98 7.59 -3.35
C SER A 84 -16.62 7.16 -3.89
N ILE A 85 -16.53 5.91 -4.35
CA ILE A 85 -15.31 5.40 -5.00
C ILE A 85 -14.92 6.25 -6.22
N GLN A 86 -15.91 6.75 -6.97
CA GLN A 86 -15.68 7.59 -8.14
C GLN A 86 -15.06 8.93 -7.73
N GLU A 87 -15.62 9.59 -6.70
CA GLU A 87 -15.04 10.85 -6.19
C GLU A 87 -13.62 10.65 -5.66
N ILE A 88 -13.32 9.49 -5.04
CA ILE A 88 -11.96 9.14 -4.62
C ILE A 88 -11.03 8.98 -5.83
N GLN A 89 -11.49 8.30 -6.88
CA GLN A 89 -10.72 8.12 -8.12
C GLN A 89 -10.43 9.45 -8.81
N ASP A 90 -11.43 10.32 -8.91
CA ASP A 90 -11.29 11.64 -9.54
C ASP A 90 -10.27 12.50 -8.79
N VAL A 91 -10.35 12.56 -7.45
CA VAL A 91 -9.37 13.32 -6.65
C VAL A 91 -7.96 12.71 -6.71
N ILE A 92 -7.84 11.39 -6.73
CA ILE A 92 -6.53 10.72 -6.90
C ILE A 92 -5.95 11.03 -8.30
N GLN A 93 -6.79 11.03 -9.34
CA GLN A 93 -6.38 11.40 -10.69
C GLN A 93 -5.84 12.83 -10.73
N ASP A 94 -6.56 13.79 -10.15
CA ASP A 94 -6.13 15.19 -10.06
C ASP A 94 -4.79 15.34 -9.34
N VAL A 95 -4.58 14.59 -8.25
CA VAL A 95 -3.29 14.57 -7.53
C VAL A 95 -2.18 14.02 -8.42
N ILE A 96 -2.41 12.91 -9.12
CA ILE A 96 -1.40 12.29 -9.99
C ILE A 96 -1.06 13.21 -11.17
N ASP A 97 -2.05 13.85 -11.79
CA ASP A 97 -1.84 14.77 -12.91
C ASP A 97 -1.06 16.02 -12.48
N LYS A 98 -1.30 16.49 -11.25
CA LYS A 98 -0.58 17.64 -10.67
C LYS A 98 0.86 17.30 -10.28
N GLU A 99 1.05 16.19 -9.57
CA GLU A 99 2.36 15.80 -9.02
C GLU A 99 3.22 15.05 -10.05
N GLY A 100 2.63 14.55 -11.13
CA GLY A 100 3.30 13.78 -12.18
C GLY A 100 3.76 12.39 -11.75
N THR A 101 3.37 11.94 -10.55
CA THR A 101 3.85 10.70 -9.93
C THR A 101 2.86 10.18 -8.88
N THR A 102 2.99 8.91 -8.48
CA THR A 102 2.17 8.29 -7.42
C THR A 102 2.89 8.19 -6.08
N LEU A 103 4.17 8.58 -6.01
CA LEU A 103 5.03 8.29 -4.86
C LEU A 103 4.53 8.89 -3.55
N GLY A 104 4.02 10.12 -3.55
CA GLY A 104 3.46 10.73 -2.34
C GLY A 104 2.24 9.97 -1.80
N LEU A 105 1.35 9.50 -2.67
CA LEU A 105 0.18 8.69 -2.31
C LEU A 105 0.60 7.32 -1.76
N LEU A 106 1.57 6.65 -2.42
CA LEU A 106 2.11 5.37 -1.96
C LEU A 106 2.82 5.51 -0.61
N GLN A 107 3.61 6.56 -0.43
CA GLN A 107 4.32 6.84 0.82
C GLN A 107 3.33 7.10 1.96
N GLY A 108 2.31 7.94 1.73
CA GLY A 108 1.26 8.20 2.72
C GLY A 108 0.52 6.93 3.13
N ALA A 109 0.23 6.02 2.17
CA ALA A 109 -0.38 4.73 2.46
C ALA A 109 0.52 3.83 3.32
N VAL A 110 1.80 3.69 2.96
CA VAL A 110 2.76 2.92 3.76
C VAL A 110 2.90 3.49 5.16
N GLN A 111 2.96 4.80 5.29
CA GLN A 111 3.05 5.48 6.59
C GLN A 111 1.83 5.18 7.46
N GLU A 112 0.61 5.40 6.96
CA GLU A 112 -0.61 5.17 7.73
C GLU A 112 -0.80 3.70 8.11
N LEU A 113 -0.44 2.76 7.23
CA LEU A 113 -0.52 1.32 7.54
C LEU A 113 0.55 0.88 8.55
N GLY A 114 1.78 1.40 8.44
CA GLY A 114 2.91 1.00 9.28
C GLY A 114 2.95 1.68 10.65
N GLU A 115 2.43 2.91 10.76
CA GLU A 115 2.46 3.70 12.00
C GLU A 115 1.16 3.60 12.81
N SER A 116 0.06 3.13 12.20
CA SER A 116 -1.20 2.93 12.91
C SER A 116 -1.04 1.92 14.05
N GLY A 117 -1.49 2.30 15.25
CA GLY A 117 -1.56 1.39 16.40
C GLY A 117 -2.44 0.16 16.17
N PHE A 118 -3.34 0.20 15.18
CA PHE A 118 -4.21 -0.92 14.81
C PHE A 118 -3.48 -1.97 13.96
N PHE A 119 -2.51 -1.55 13.15
CA PHE A 119 -1.91 -2.42 12.12
C PHE A 119 -0.40 -2.57 12.23
N LYS A 120 0.30 -1.76 13.03
CA LYS A 120 1.77 -1.79 13.11
C LYS A 120 2.36 -3.17 13.44
N GLU A 121 1.67 -3.99 14.24
CA GLU A 121 2.15 -5.33 14.57
C GLU A 121 1.88 -6.31 13.42
N GLU A 122 0.74 -6.22 12.75
CA GLU A 122 0.44 -6.99 11.53
C GLU A 122 1.39 -6.60 10.38
N PHE A 123 1.71 -5.31 10.24
CA PHE A 123 2.66 -4.78 9.26
C PHE A 123 4.08 -5.34 9.49
N LYS A 124 4.54 -5.42 10.74
CA LYS A 124 5.83 -6.07 11.07
C LYS A 124 5.78 -7.57 10.78
N MET A 125 4.68 -8.23 11.14
CA MET A 125 4.51 -9.66 10.88
C MET A 125 4.49 -9.97 9.38
N PHE A 126 3.89 -9.10 8.56
CA PHE A 126 3.96 -9.18 7.11
C PHE A 126 5.42 -9.20 6.64
N TRP A 127 6.23 -8.22 7.03
CA TRP A 127 7.64 -8.18 6.64
C TRP A 127 8.45 -9.37 7.14
N PHE A 128 8.22 -9.79 8.40
CA PHE A 128 8.86 -10.98 8.95
C PHE A 128 8.55 -12.23 8.11
N GLN A 129 7.28 -12.48 7.80
CA GLN A 129 6.86 -13.61 6.97
C GLN A 129 7.43 -13.50 5.55
N PHE A 130 7.35 -12.31 4.96
CA PHE A 130 7.81 -12.04 3.60
C PHE A 130 9.32 -12.24 3.44
N ASN A 131 10.12 -11.88 4.45
CA ASN A 131 11.55 -12.16 4.51
C ASN A 131 11.90 -13.64 4.63
N GLN A 132 10.99 -14.42 5.23
CA GLN A 132 11.17 -15.85 5.44
C GLN A 132 10.65 -16.67 4.26
N ALA A 133 9.75 -16.11 3.43
CA ALA A 133 9.12 -16.81 2.31
C ALA A 133 10.12 -17.53 1.36
N PRO A 134 11.26 -16.94 0.93
CA PRO A 134 12.21 -17.65 0.07
C PRO A 134 12.83 -18.91 0.70
N LYS A 135 12.80 -19.04 2.03
CA LYS A 135 13.29 -20.22 2.76
C LYS A 135 12.23 -21.31 2.90
N LEU A 136 10.96 -20.96 2.72
CA LEU A 136 9.80 -21.81 2.99
C LEU A 136 9.11 -22.32 1.72
N VAL A 137 9.31 -21.66 0.57
CA VAL A 137 8.77 -22.11 -0.72
C VAL A 137 9.59 -23.25 -1.32
N LYS A 138 8.92 -24.12 -2.07
CA LYS A 138 9.54 -25.25 -2.78
C LYS A 138 10.51 -24.74 -3.85
N GLU A 139 11.50 -25.56 -4.23
CA GLU A 139 12.54 -25.23 -5.23
C GLU A 139 11.97 -24.59 -6.50
N GLU A 140 10.84 -25.10 -6.98
CA GLU A 140 10.11 -24.66 -8.18
C GLU A 140 9.52 -23.25 -8.09
N ASP A 141 9.13 -22.78 -6.90
CA ASP A 141 8.54 -21.46 -6.65
C ASP A 141 9.56 -20.45 -6.09
N LYS A 142 10.79 -20.91 -5.80
CA LYS A 142 11.86 -20.06 -5.22
C LYS A 142 12.28 -18.93 -6.15
N GLU A 143 12.24 -19.09 -7.47
CA GLU A 143 12.67 -18.05 -8.40
C GLU A 143 11.71 -16.85 -8.43
N GLU A 144 10.41 -17.08 -8.52
CA GLU A 144 9.41 -15.98 -8.47
C GLU A 144 9.44 -15.26 -7.12
N ALA A 145 9.50 -16.01 -6.02
CA ALA A 145 9.60 -15.42 -4.68
C ALA A 145 10.90 -14.60 -4.50
N LYS A 146 12.02 -15.07 -5.05
CA LYS A 146 13.29 -14.32 -5.04
C LYS A 146 13.26 -13.04 -5.87
N ASN A 147 12.39 -12.95 -6.87
CA ASN A 147 12.28 -11.77 -7.73
C ASN A 147 11.29 -10.73 -7.18
N ALA A 148 10.21 -11.16 -6.53
CA ALA A 148 9.23 -10.27 -5.92
C ALA A 148 9.74 -9.56 -4.65
N LEU A 149 10.51 -10.29 -3.82
CA LEU A 149 11.00 -9.78 -2.54
C LEU A 149 11.91 -8.54 -2.66
N PRO A 150 12.94 -8.52 -3.52
CA PRO A 150 13.79 -7.34 -3.71
C PRO A 150 13.00 -6.12 -4.17
N PHE A 151 12.01 -6.30 -5.06
CA PHE A 151 11.22 -5.19 -5.59
C PHE A 151 10.37 -4.50 -4.52
N MET A 152 9.66 -5.27 -3.68
CA MET A 152 8.86 -4.69 -2.60
C MET A 152 9.74 -4.02 -1.53
N LYS A 153 10.89 -4.62 -1.18
CA LYS A 153 11.85 -4.00 -0.25
C LYS A 153 12.39 -2.70 -0.80
N GLU A 154 12.74 -2.67 -2.07
CA GLU A 154 13.23 -1.46 -2.71
C GLU A 154 12.14 -0.38 -2.79
N THR A 155 10.89 -0.76 -3.04
CA THR A 155 9.77 0.19 -2.94
C THR A 155 9.62 0.73 -1.52
N TYR A 156 9.63 -0.11 -0.49
CA TYR A 156 9.56 0.36 0.89
C TYR A 156 10.72 1.30 1.24
N ARG A 157 11.96 0.96 0.83
CA ARG A 157 13.15 1.78 1.03
C ARG A 157 13.04 3.11 0.30
N THR A 158 12.58 3.11 -0.96
CA THR A 158 12.32 4.34 -1.73
C THR A 158 11.34 5.22 -0.98
N LEU A 159 10.20 4.68 -0.56
CA LEU A 159 9.13 5.47 0.05
C LEU A 159 9.51 5.98 1.44
N THR A 160 10.25 5.21 2.23
CA THR A 160 10.44 5.52 3.67
C THR A 160 11.86 5.95 4.03
N GLY A 161 12.84 5.70 3.16
CA GLY A 161 14.26 5.82 3.48
C GLY A 161 14.78 4.80 4.50
N LYS A 162 13.99 3.77 4.85
CA LYS A 162 14.30 2.78 5.89
C LYS A 162 14.35 1.37 5.30
N GLU A 163 15.09 0.49 5.95
CA GLU A 163 14.94 -0.95 5.70
C GLU A 163 13.61 -1.44 6.29
N PRO A 164 12.92 -2.37 5.62
CA PRO A 164 11.79 -3.07 6.21
C PRO A 164 12.24 -4.00 7.35
N TYR A 165 11.30 -4.33 8.24
CA TYR A 165 11.53 -5.15 9.45
C TYR A 165 12.07 -6.55 9.15
#